data_AF-A0A7X0DZV6-F1
#
_entry.id   AF-A0A7X0DZV6-F1
#
_cell.length_a   1.000
_cell.length_b   1.000
_cell.length_c   1.000
_cell.angle_alpha   90.00
_cell.angle_beta   90.00
_cell.angle_gamma   90.00
#
_symmetry.space_group_name_H-M   'P 1'
#
loop_
_entity.id
_entity.type
_entity.pdbx_description
1 polymer ?
#
loop_
_entity_poly.entity_id
_entity_poly.type
_entity_poly.pdbx_seq_one_letter_code
_entity_poly.pdbx_strand_id
1 'polypeptide(L)'
;MKKITDEQIQALLESELRPSGEILLDSEKEQLQSYRSLFQKLNTEPEQGLPFNFASKVTSQLKLKLKRRNDIRFNLLAVLGIIIGLVAAYGLLIVIDLNAGKQFLLVILKFKWLVIFSLFILLSSLVFDQQMVEKN
;
A
#
# COMPACT_ATOMS: atom_id res chain seq x y z
N MET A 1 2.67 0.41 49.82
CA MET A 1 3.19 1.62 49.15
C MET A 1 2.56 1.70 47.78
N LYS A 2 2.06 2.86 47.36
CA LYS A 2 1.27 3.03 46.14
C LYS A 2 2.23 3.31 44.98
N LYS A 3 2.23 2.45 43.96
CA LYS A 3 3.04 2.61 42.75
C LYS A 3 2.55 3.82 41.96
N ILE A 4 3.46 4.69 41.55
CA ILE A 4 3.15 5.90 40.78
C ILE A 4 2.77 5.48 39.34
N THR A 5 1.73 6.10 38.75
CA THR A 5 1.27 5.82 37.37
C THR A 5 2.04 6.67 36.34
N ASP A 6 2.07 6.22 35.08
CA ASP A 6 2.74 6.93 33.99
C ASP A 6 2.23 8.38 33.81
N GLU A 7 0.92 8.64 34.00
CA GLU A 7 0.38 10.00 33.95
C GLU A 7 0.90 10.88 35.09
N GLN A 8 1.17 10.28 36.26
CA GLN A 8 1.72 11.01 37.42
C GLN A 8 3.21 11.31 37.21
N ILE A 9 3.96 10.41 36.58
CA ILE A 9 5.36 10.66 36.18
C ILE A 9 5.42 11.80 35.17
N GLN A 10 4.52 11.82 34.18
CA GLN A 10 4.44 12.90 33.22
C GLN A 10 4.06 14.24 33.88
N ALA A 11 3.07 14.23 34.78
CA ALA A 11 2.71 15.40 35.56
C ALA A 11 3.86 15.90 36.45
N LEU A 12 4.67 14.99 37.01
CA LEU A 12 5.87 15.32 37.80
C LEU A 12 6.98 15.94 36.95
N LEU A 13 7.16 15.51 35.69
CA LEU A 13 8.10 16.14 34.75
C LEU A 13 7.65 17.53 34.30
N GLU A 14 6.35 17.69 34.03
CA GLU A 14 5.77 19.01 33.73
C GLU A 14 5.80 19.93 34.96
N SER A 15 5.64 19.34 36.16
CA SER A 15 5.64 20.06 37.42
C SER A 15 7.03 20.24 38.03
N GLU A 16 8.12 19.61 37.55
CA GLU A 16 9.50 19.84 38.03
C GLU A 16 9.95 21.32 37.85
N LEU A 17 9.14 22.15 37.18
CA LEU A 17 9.18 23.62 37.23
C LEU A 17 8.67 24.22 38.56
N ARG A 18 8.19 23.41 39.52
CA ARG A 18 7.77 23.73 40.90
C ARG A 18 7.98 22.52 41.84
N PRO A 19 8.63 22.69 43.01
CA PRO A 19 9.06 21.54 43.81
C PRO A 19 7.89 20.94 44.60
N SER A 20 7.59 19.65 44.36
CA SER A 20 6.68 18.84 45.17
C SER A 20 7.49 17.78 45.92
N GLY A 21 7.45 17.82 47.25
CA GLY A 21 8.29 17.01 48.15
C GLY A 21 7.86 15.54 48.30
N GLU A 22 7.63 14.82 47.20
CA GLU A 22 7.34 13.39 47.22
C GLU A 22 8.63 12.55 47.17
N ILE A 23 8.77 11.62 48.10
CA ILE A 23 9.92 10.71 48.21
C ILE A 23 9.71 9.56 47.23
N LEU A 24 10.43 9.58 46.10
CA LEU A 24 10.37 8.56 45.04
C LEU A 24 11.15 7.28 45.40
N LEU A 25 10.62 6.11 45.06
CA LEU A 25 11.37 4.84 45.13
C LEU A 25 12.42 4.79 44.01
N ASP A 26 13.49 4.00 44.20
CA ASP A 26 14.61 3.95 43.24
C ASP A 26 14.20 3.49 41.83
N SER A 27 13.21 2.60 41.72
CA SER A 27 12.65 2.19 40.41
C SER A 27 11.87 3.31 39.71
N GLU A 28 11.27 4.21 40.47
CA GLU A 28 10.48 5.34 39.94
C GLU A 28 11.41 6.47 39.49
N LYS A 29 12.56 6.64 40.14
CA LYS A 29 13.63 7.55 39.70
C LYS A 29 14.21 7.13 38.36
N GLU A 30 14.41 5.83 38.13
CA GLU A 30 14.93 5.31 36.87
C GLU A 30 13.95 5.55 35.70
N GLN A 31 12.65 5.37 35.95
CA GLN A 31 11.60 5.70 34.98
C GLN A 31 11.54 7.21 34.70
N LEU A 32 11.55 8.05 35.74
CA LEU A 32 11.58 9.51 35.60
C LEU A 32 12.78 9.97 34.76
N GLN A 33 13.96 9.40 35.00
CA GLN A 33 15.19 9.71 34.26
C GLN A 33 15.10 9.30 32.78
N SER A 34 14.45 8.16 32.50
CA SER A 34 14.18 7.71 31.14
C SER A 34 13.24 8.67 30.40
N TYR A 35 12.15 9.10 31.03
CA TYR A 35 11.24 10.10 30.48
C TYR A 35 11.93 11.45 30.26
N ARG A 36 12.77 11.89 31.20
CA ARG A 36 13.57 13.13 31.08
C ARG A 36 14.50 13.10 29.88
N SER A 37 15.20 11.97 29.67
CA SER A 37 16.06 11.80 28.50
C SER A 37 15.28 11.84 27.19
N LEU A 38 14.04 11.35 27.17
CA LEU A 38 13.21 11.27 25.98
C LEU A 38 12.65 12.65 25.62
N PHE A 39 12.15 13.40 26.61
CA PHE A 39 11.73 14.80 26.43
C PHE A 39 12.90 15.70 26.03
N GLN A 40 14.09 15.50 26.59
CA GLN A 40 15.28 16.27 26.21
C GLN A 40 15.67 16.05 24.75
N LYS A 41 15.56 14.80 24.25
CA LYS A 41 15.78 14.48 22.82
C LYS A 41 14.67 14.97 21.89
N LEU A 42 13.44 15.10 22.39
CA LEU A 42 12.32 15.64 21.60
C LEU A 42 12.31 17.16 21.54
N ASN A 43 12.82 17.84 22.58
CA ASN A 43 12.95 19.30 22.61
C ASN A 43 14.14 19.83 21.79
N THR A 44 15.08 18.97 21.40
CA THR A 44 16.10 19.33 20.44
C THR A 44 15.52 19.31 19.04
N GLU A 45 15.43 20.48 18.42
CA GLU A 45 15.14 20.59 17.00
C GLU A 45 16.16 19.75 16.21
N PRO A 46 15.73 18.91 15.25
CA PRO A 46 16.66 18.09 14.50
C PRO A 46 17.69 18.98 13.79
N GLU A 47 18.98 18.69 13.98
CA GLU A 47 20.10 19.48 13.44
C GLU A 47 20.06 19.63 11.91
N GLN A 48 19.34 18.73 11.23
CA GLN A 48 19.13 18.77 9.79
C GLN A 48 17.62 18.80 9.51
N GLY A 49 17.19 19.85 8.81
CA GLY A 49 15.85 19.92 8.23
C GLY A 49 15.63 18.84 7.17
N LEU A 50 14.39 18.73 6.69
CA LEU A 50 14.08 17.78 5.61
C LEU A 50 14.98 18.05 4.39
N PRO A 51 15.48 17.00 3.72
CA PRO A 51 16.33 17.18 2.55
C PRO A 51 15.58 17.97 1.47
N PHE A 52 16.30 18.79 0.70
CA PHE A 52 15.73 19.66 -0.34
C PHE A 52 14.79 18.92 -1.32
N ASN A 53 15.05 17.63 -1.55
CA ASN A 53 14.27 16.77 -2.45
C ASN A 53 13.14 15.99 -1.75
N PHE A 54 12.87 16.20 -0.46
CA PHE A 54 11.88 15.43 0.31
C PHE A 54 10.50 15.46 -0.35
N ALA A 55 9.99 16.66 -0.65
CA ALA A 55 8.68 16.82 -1.30
C ALA A 55 8.62 16.09 -2.66
N SER A 56 9.69 16.19 -3.45
CA SER A 56 9.76 15.50 -4.75
C SER A 56 9.78 13.97 -4.61
N LYS A 57 10.52 13.44 -3.64
CA LYS A 57 10.58 12.00 -3.35
C LYS A 57 9.22 11.46 -2.91
N VAL A 58 8.58 12.13 -1.94
CA VAL A 58 7.27 11.74 -1.43
C VAL A 58 6.23 11.79 -2.56
N THR A 59 6.22 12.86 -3.35
CA THR A 59 5.25 13.02 -4.43
C THR A 59 5.46 12.00 -5.56
N SER A 60 6.72 11.71 -5.91
CA SER A 60 7.07 10.68 -6.89
C SER A 60 6.58 9.30 -6.44
N GLN A 61 6.89 8.91 -5.20
CA GLN A 61 6.44 7.64 -4.63
C GLN A 61 4.90 7.54 -4.58
N LEU A 62 4.21 8.64 -4.24
CA LEU A 62 2.76 8.67 -4.23
C LEU A 62 2.16 8.51 -5.64
N LYS A 63 2.73 9.22 -6.63
CA LYS A 63 2.32 9.09 -8.04
C LYS A 63 2.54 7.68 -8.58
N LEU A 64 3.67 7.05 -8.26
CA LEU A 64 3.94 5.66 -8.65
C LEU A 64 2.92 4.70 -8.04
N LYS A 65 2.57 4.88 -6.76
CA LYS A 65 1.56 4.05 -6.09
C LYS A 65 0.15 4.23 -6.67
N LEU A 66 -0.22 5.46 -7.00
CA LEU A 66 -1.51 5.76 -7.63
C LEU A 66 -1.58 5.22 -9.06
N LYS A 67 -0.50 5.39 -9.84
CA LYS A 67 -0.39 4.88 -11.22
C LYS A 67 -0.51 3.35 -11.25
N ARG A 68 0.23 2.64 -10.39
CA ARG A 68 0.12 1.17 -10.24
C ARG A 68 -1.31 0.70 -9.98
N ARG A 69 -2.07 1.41 -9.14
CA ARG A 69 -3.46 1.05 -8.84
C ARG A 69 -4.39 1.26 -10.04
N ASN A 70 -4.11 2.26 -10.88
CA ASN A 70 -4.91 2.54 -12.06
C ASN A 70 -4.65 1.54 -13.19
N ASP A 71 -3.38 1.20 -13.42
CA ASP A 71 -2.98 0.31 -14.53
C ASP A 71 -3.51 -1.12 -14.33
N ILE A 72 -3.50 -1.63 -13.08
CA ILE A 72 -4.11 -2.93 -12.75
C ILE A 72 -5.62 -2.92 -13.04
N ARG A 73 -6.32 -1.85 -12.69
CA ARG A 73 -7.76 -1.72 -12.95
C ARG A 73 -8.06 -1.66 -14.44
N PHE A 74 -7.27 -0.90 -15.19
CA PHE A 74 -7.41 -0.80 -16.64
C PHE A 74 -7.20 -2.16 -17.31
N ASN A 75 -6.15 -2.89 -16.94
CA ASN A 75 -5.85 -4.18 -17.56
C ASN A 75 -6.89 -5.25 -17.17
N LEU A 76 -7.40 -5.22 -15.94
CA LEU A 76 -8.52 -6.06 -15.53
C LEU A 76 -9.78 -5.77 -16.36
N LEU A 77 -10.11 -4.49 -16.58
CA LEU A 77 -11.23 -4.08 -17.43
C LEU A 77 -11.03 -4.52 -18.89
N ALA A 78 -9.80 -4.47 -19.41
CA ALA A 78 -9.49 -4.94 -20.76
C ALA A 78 -9.75 -6.45 -20.90
N VAL A 79 -9.28 -7.26 -19.95
CA VAL A 79 -9.56 -8.71 -19.93
C VAL A 79 -11.06 -8.97 -19.82
N LEU A 80 -11.76 -8.26 -18.93
CA LEU A 80 -13.19 -8.39 -18.75
C LEU A 80 -13.96 -8.02 -20.02
N GLY A 81 -13.54 -6.96 -20.72
CA GLY A 81 -14.10 -6.52 -21.99
C GLY A 81 -13.94 -7.57 -23.09
N ILE A 82 -12.77 -8.22 -23.17
CA ILE A 82 -12.54 -9.32 -24.13
C ILE A 82 -13.49 -10.50 -23.84
N ILE A 83 -13.63 -10.89 -22.57
CA ILE A 83 -14.53 -11.99 -22.17
C ILE A 83 -15.98 -11.64 -22.52
N ILE A 84 -16.44 -10.44 -22.15
CA ILE A 84 -17.81 -9.99 -22.45
C ILE A 84 -18.04 -9.96 -23.97
N GLY A 85 -17.07 -9.47 -24.75
CA GLY A 85 -17.16 -9.44 -26.21
C GLY A 85 -17.29 -10.84 -26.81
N LEU A 86 -16.51 -11.81 -26.33
CA LEU A 86 -16.59 -13.20 -26.77
C LEU A 86 -17.93 -13.85 -26.41
N VAL A 87 -18.44 -13.61 -25.20
CA VAL A 87 -19.75 -14.11 -24.75
C VAL A 87 -20.88 -13.50 -25.57
N ALA A 88 -20.82 -12.19 -25.83
CA ALA A 88 -21.82 -11.49 -26.64
C ALA A 88 -21.81 -12.00 -28.10
N ALA A 89 -20.63 -12.17 -28.69
CA ALA A 89 -20.49 -12.74 -30.03
C ALA A 89 -21.07 -14.16 -30.10
N TYR A 90 -20.75 -15.02 -29.12
CA TYR A 90 -21.32 -16.36 -29.04
C TYR A 90 -22.85 -16.35 -28.88
N GLY A 91 -23.37 -15.49 -28.01
CA GLY A 91 -24.82 -15.33 -27.79
C GLY A 91 -25.55 -14.92 -29.07
N LEU A 92 -25.02 -13.92 -29.79
CA LEU A 92 -25.55 -13.49 -31.10
C LEU A 92 -25.55 -14.63 -32.11
N LEU A 93 -24.46 -15.40 -32.19
CA LEU A 93 -24.34 -16.50 -33.13
C LEU A 93 -25.38 -17.60 -32.87
N ILE A 94 -25.62 -17.99 -31.61
CA ILE A 94 -26.64 -19.00 -31.29
C ILE A 94 -28.06 -18.53 -31.62
N VAL A 95 -28.36 -17.26 -31.40
CA VAL A 95 -29.69 -16.69 -31.70
C VAL A 95 -29.98 -16.74 -33.20
N ILE A 96 -28.96 -16.56 -34.04
CA ILE A 96 -29.09 -16.57 -35.50
C ILE A 96 -29.02 -18.00 -36.06
N ASP A 97 -28.00 -18.77 -35.69
CA ASP A 97 -27.80 -20.15 -36.10
C ASP A 97 -27.05 -20.94 -35.02
N LEU A 98 -27.74 -21.93 -34.47
CA LEU A 98 -27.19 -22.83 -33.45
C LEU A 98 -25.91 -23.54 -33.92
N ASN A 99 -25.79 -23.82 -35.22
CA ASN A 99 -24.65 -24.50 -35.80
C ASN A 99 -23.43 -23.57 -35.91
N ALA A 100 -23.65 -22.30 -36.25
CA ALA A 100 -22.62 -21.26 -36.24
C ALA A 100 -22.04 -21.06 -34.83
N GLY A 101 -22.88 -21.06 -33.79
CA GLY A 101 -22.42 -21.01 -32.40
C GLY A 101 -21.53 -22.20 -32.02
N LYS A 102 -21.90 -23.42 -32.41
CA LYS A 102 -21.08 -24.63 -32.17
C LYS A 102 -19.73 -24.57 -32.89
N GLN A 103 -19.72 -24.12 -34.14
CA GLN A 103 -18.47 -23.95 -34.89
C GLN A 103 -17.56 -22.90 -34.26
N PHE A 104 -18.12 -21.79 -33.79
CA PHE A 104 -17.36 -20.75 -33.08
C PHE A 104 -16.67 -21.28 -31.82
N LEU A 105 -17.39 -22.06 -30.99
CA LEU A 105 -16.79 -22.72 -29.83
C LEU A 105 -15.69 -23.70 -30.23
N LEU A 106 -15.90 -24.50 -31.28
CA LEU A 106 -14.90 -25.43 -31.79
C LEU A 106 -13.63 -24.72 -32.25
N VAL A 107 -13.77 -23.56 -32.90
CA VAL A 107 -12.64 -22.72 -33.31
C VAL A 107 -11.90 -22.18 -32.08
N ILE A 108 -12.61 -21.62 -31.10
CA ILE A 108 -11.99 -21.13 -29.86
C ILE A 108 -11.25 -22.27 -29.15
N LEU A 109 -11.84 -23.45 -29.04
CA LEU A 109 -11.23 -24.63 -28.43
C LEU A 109 -10.02 -25.14 -29.21
N LYS A 110 -10.07 -25.10 -30.54
CA LYS A 110 -8.93 -25.44 -31.42
C LYS A 110 -7.76 -24.50 -31.19
N PHE A 111 -8.03 -23.21 -31.01
CA PHE A 111 -7.04 -22.18 -30.73
C PHE A 111 -6.86 -21.86 -29.24
N LYS A 112 -7.24 -22.77 -28.33
CA LYS A 112 -7.15 -22.57 -26.87
C LYS A 112 -5.77 -22.09 -26.41
N TRP A 113 -4.71 -22.61 -27.03
CA TRP A 113 -3.33 -22.23 -26.71
C TRP A 113 -3.01 -20.79 -27.10
N LEU A 114 -3.58 -20.28 -28.20
CA LEU A 114 -3.43 -18.89 -28.63
C LEU A 114 -4.13 -17.96 -27.64
N VAL A 115 -5.32 -18.34 -27.16
CA VAL A 115 -6.05 -17.59 -26.12
C VAL A 115 -5.25 -17.56 -24.81
N ILE A 116 -4.73 -18.71 -24.37
CA ILE A 116 -3.89 -18.80 -23.16
C ILE A 116 -2.62 -17.95 -23.33
N PHE A 117 -1.97 -18.01 -24.50
CA PHE A 117 -0.77 -17.23 -24.78
C PHE A 117 -1.04 -15.73 -24.78
N SER A 118 -2.16 -15.29 -25.36
CA SER A 118 -2.60 -13.89 -25.30
C SER A 118 -2.82 -13.42 -23.85
N LEU A 119 -3.49 -14.24 -23.04
CA LEU A 119 -3.68 -13.97 -21.61
C LEU A 119 -2.33 -13.91 -20.88
N PHE A 120 -1.40 -14.81 -21.20
CA PHE A 120 -0.07 -14.85 -20.62
C PHE A 120 0.75 -13.61 -20.97
N ILE A 121 0.68 -13.10 -22.20
CA ILE A 121 1.31 -11.84 -22.60
C ILE A 121 0.72 -10.67 -21.79
N LEU A 122 -0.60 -10.62 -21.66
CA LEU A 122 -1.30 -9.59 -20.89
C LEU A 122 -0.92 -9.59 -19.40
N LEU A 123 -0.74 -10.78 -18.81
CA LEU A 123 -0.28 -10.92 -17.43
C LEU A 123 1.21 -10.62 -17.29
N SER A 124 2.01 -11.03 -18.27
CA SER A 124 3.46 -10.76 -18.28
C SER A 124 3.73 -9.27 -18.42
N SER A 125 2.96 -8.53 -19.24
CA SER A 125 3.10 -7.08 -19.36
C SER A 125 2.79 -6.38 -18.03
N LEU A 126 1.80 -6.86 -17.28
CA LEU A 126 1.50 -6.41 -15.92
C LEU A 126 2.70 -6.57 -14.97
N VAL A 127 3.35 -7.73 -14.99
CA VAL A 127 4.51 -8.02 -14.14
C VAL A 127 5.72 -7.17 -14.54
N PHE A 128 5.99 -7.06 -15.84
CA PHE A 128 7.10 -6.26 -16.36
C PHE A 128 6.95 -4.77 -16.03
N ASP A 129 5.73 -4.23 -16.15
CA ASP A 129 5.46 -2.82 -15.82
C ASP A 129 5.61 -2.56 -14.31
N GLN A 130 5.25 -3.54 -13.46
CA GLN A 130 5.50 -3.46 -12.02
C GLN A 130 6.99 -3.40 -11.67
N GLN A 131 7.82 -4.23 -12.32
CA GLN A 131 9.26 -4.29 -12.09
C GLN A 131 10.01 -3.06 -12.60
N MET A 132 9.62 -2.50 -13.76
CA MET A 132 10.24 -1.28 -14.32
C MET A 132 10.02 -0.05 -13.43
N VAL A 133 8.89 0.02 -12.73
CA VAL A 133 8.59 1.11 -11.79
C VAL A 133 9.36 0.99 -10.47
N GLU A 134 9.85 -0.20 -10.11
CA GLU A 134 10.59 -0.40 -8.85
C GLU A 134 12.10 -0.09 -8.98
N LYS A 135 12.62 -0.11 -10.22
CA LYS A 135 14.03 0.15 -10.53
C LYS A 135 14.36 1.63 -10.77
N ASN A 136 13.36 2.52 -10.86
CA ASN A 136 13.51 3.97 -11.05
C ASN A 136 12.91 4.75 -9.87
#